data_AF-A0A645FWZ7-F1
#
_entry.id   AF-A0A645FWZ7-F1
#
_cell.length_a   1.000
_cell.length_b   1.000
_cell.length_c   1.000
_cell.angle_alpha   90.00
_cell.angle_beta   90.00
_cell.angle_gamma   90.00
#
_symmetry.space_group_name_H-M   'P 1'
#
loop_
_entity.id
_entity.type
_entity.pdbx_description
1 polymer ?
#
loop_
_entity_poly.entity_id
_entity_poly.type
_entity_poly.pdbx_seq_one_letter_code
_entity_poly.pdbx_strand_id
1 'polypeptide(L)' 'MAEAGILDPTKVTRSALQNAASVAAMVLTTESLVSDIPDPAKDAANAAAMAAQGGMY' A
#
# COMPACT_ATOMS: atom_id res chain seq x y z
N MET A 1 -2.90 -29.25 -12.40
CA MET A 1 -1.97 -28.17 -11.97
C MET A 1 -0.53 -28.66 -12.04
N ALA A 2 -0.10 -29.58 -11.17
CA ALA A 2 1.29 -30.08 -11.16
C ALA A 2 1.69 -30.87 -12.42
N GLU A 3 0.86 -31.81 -12.89
CA GLU A 3 1.13 -32.57 -14.14
C GLU A 3 1.11 -31.70 -15.40
N ALA A 4 0.42 -30.55 -15.35
CA ALA A 4 0.40 -29.55 -16.42
C ALA A 4 1.59 -28.58 -16.33
N GLY A 5 2.51 -28.77 -15.39
CA GLY A 5 3.68 -27.91 -15.17
C GLY A 5 3.39 -26.56 -14.50
N ILE A 6 2.16 -26.33 -14.04
CA ILE A 6 1.76 -25.09 -13.37
C ILE A 6 2.03 -25.25 -11.87
N LEU A 7 3.15 -24.68 -11.42
CA LEU A 7 3.63 -24.75 -10.04
C LEU A 7 3.84 -23.34 -9.48
N ASP A 8 3.10 -23.01 -8.43
CA ASP A 8 3.37 -21.82 -7.62
C ASP A 8 4.29 -22.15 -6.45
N PRO A 9 5.35 -21.36 -6.19
CA PRO A 9 6.16 -21.55 -5.00
C PRO A 9 5.32 -21.38 -3.73
N THR A 10 5.48 -22.28 -2.77
CA THR A 10 4.72 -22.27 -1.50
C THR A 10 4.77 -20.90 -0.80
N LYS A 11 5.92 -20.21 -0.88
CA LYS A 11 6.07 -18.86 -0.31
C LYS A 11 5.12 -17.86 -0.95
N VAL A 12 4.91 -17.90 -2.26
CA VAL A 12 4.08 -16.94 -3.01
C VAL A 12 2.63 -17.03 -2.55
N THR A 13 2.03 -18.22 -2.60
CA THR A 13 0.62 -18.41 -2.18
C THR A 13 0.43 -18.10 -0.70
N ARG A 14 1.37 -18.52 0.17
CA ARG A 14 1.32 -18.23 1.60
C ARG A 14 1.39 -16.73 1.88
N SER A 15 2.38 -16.03 1.32
CA SER A 15 2.56 -14.60 1.59
C SER A 15 1.42 -13.77 1.01
N ALA A 16 0.92 -14.13 -0.19
CA ALA A 16 -0.21 -13.44 -0.79
C ALA A 16 -1.45 -13.53 0.11
N LEU A 17 -1.78 -14.72 0.60
CA LEU A 17 -2.92 -14.91 1.49
C LEU A 17 -2.74 -14.17 2.82
N GLN A 18 -1.58 -14.28 3.45
CA GLN A 18 -1.31 -13.64 4.74
C GLN A 18 -1.37 -12.10 4.64
N ASN A 19 -0.78 -11.52 3.61
CA ASN A 19 -0.80 -10.08 3.39
C ASN A 19 -2.22 -9.58 3.08
N ALA A 20 -2.96 -10.32 2.24
CA ALA A 20 -4.35 -9.99 1.93
C ALA A 20 -5.23 -10.04 3.18
N ALA A 21 -5.12 -11.12 3.97
CA ALA A 21 -5.87 -11.25 5.21
C ALA A 21 -5.53 -10.15 6.22
N SER A 22 -4.25 -9.76 6.31
CA SER A 22 -3.80 -8.67 7.19
C SER A 22 -4.43 -7.32 6.81
N VAL A 23 -4.41 -6.96 5.52
CA VAL A 23 -5.02 -5.71 5.05
C VAL A 23 -6.54 -5.77 5.22
N ALA A 24 -7.17 -6.89 4.89
CA ALA A 24 -8.61 -7.06 5.06
C ALA A 24 -9.05 -6.92 6.52
N ALA A 25 -8.30 -7.53 7.45
CA ALA A 25 -8.58 -7.38 8.88
C ALA A 25 -8.49 -5.91 9.32
N MET A 26 -7.42 -5.20 8.93
CA MET A 26 -7.26 -3.78 9.23
C MET A 26 -8.42 -2.93 8.71
N VAL A 27 -8.84 -3.15 7.45
CA VAL A 27 -9.97 -2.43 6.86
C VAL A 27 -11.28 -2.75 7.57
N LEU A 28 -11.56 -4.03 7.87
CA LEU A 28 -12.81 -4.46 8.50
C LEU A 28 -12.97 -3.95 9.94
N THR A 29 -11.87 -3.75 10.66
CA THR A 29 -11.90 -3.23 12.04
C THR A 29 -11.76 -1.72 12.13
N THR A 30 -11.59 -1.03 10.99
CA THR A 30 -11.47 0.42 10.94
C THR A 30 -12.85 1.03 10.69
N GLU A 31 -13.44 1.59 11.74
CA GLU A 31 -14.82 2.14 11.70
C GLU A 31 -14.94 3.46 10.92
N SER A 32 -13.84 4.18 10.71
CA SER A 32 -13.85 5.46 10.00
C SER A 32 -12.51 5.77 9.34
N LEU A 33 -12.58 6.42 8.19
CA LEU A 33 -11.43 6.91 7.42
C LEU A 33 -11.60 8.42 7.25
N VAL A 34 -10.56 9.18 7.60
CA VAL A 34 -10.53 10.63 7.41
C VAL A 34 -9.52 10.94 6.31
N SER A 35 -9.94 11.72 5.32
CA SER A 35 -9.08 12.27 4.29
C SER A 35 -9.19 13.79 4.27
N ASP A 36 -8.08 14.47 4.00
CA ASP A 36 -8.09 15.90 3.72
C ASP A 36 -8.91 16.19 2.44
N ILE A 37 -9.58 17.34 2.41
CA ILE A 37 -10.20 17.85 1.18
C ILE A 37 -9.08 18.25 0.23
N PRO A 38 -9.17 17.94 -1.08
CA PRO A 38 -8.16 18.36 -2.05
C PRO A 38 -7.91 19.87 -1.97
N ASP A 39 -6.65 20.24 -1.74
CA ASP A 39 -6.18 21.63 -1.71
C ASP A 39 -4.94 21.71 -2.60
N PRO A 40 -5.12 22.06 -3.89
CA PRO A 40 -4.01 22.08 -4.84
C PRO A 40 -2.85 22.98 -4.44
N ALA A 41 -3.11 24.06 -3.67
CA ALA A 41 -2.07 24.98 -3.23
C ALA A 41 -1.25 24.35 -2.08
N LYS A 42 -1.93 23.75 -1.09
CA LYS A 42 -1.28 23.01 0.00
C LYS A 42 -0.52 21.79 -0.53
N ASP A 43 -1.10 21.07 -1.50
CA ASP A 43 -0.48 19.88 -2.11
C ASP A 43 0.78 20.25 -2.89
N ALA A 44 0.74 21.34 -3.68
CA ALA A 44 1.92 21.85 -4.37
C ALA A 44 3.00 22.32 -3.38
N ALA A 45 2.61 22.98 -2.29
CA ALA A 45 3.55 23.41 -1.25
C ALA A 45 4.20 22.21 -0.53
N ASN A 46 3.43 21.17 -0.20
CA ASN A 46 3.94 19.94 0.41
C ASN A 46 4.89 19.18 -0.53
N ALA A 47 4.55 19.09 -1.82
CA ALA A 47 5.42 18.48 -2.82
C ALA A 47 6.74 19.25 -2.97
N ALA A 48 6.69 20.58 -2.99
CA ALA A 48 7.89 21.43 -3.02
C ALA A 48 8.74 21.28 -1.75
N ALA A 49 8.11 21.20 -0.57
CA ALA A 49 8.81 20.99 0.69
C ALA A 49 9.51 19.62 0.75
N MET A 50 8.85 18.56 0.26
CA MET A 50 9.46 17.22 0.17
C MET A 50 10.63 17.18 -0.82
N ALA A 51 10.52 17.88 -1.96
CA ALA A 51 11.61 18.01 -2.93
C ALA A 51 12.82 18.77 -2.34
N ALA A 52 12.57 19.81 -1.53
CA ALA A 52 13.62 20.56 -0.86
C ALA A 52 14.35 19.74 0.22
N GLN A 53 13.64 18.85 0.93
CA GLN A 53 14.24 17.93 1.91
C GLN A 53 15.02 16.77 1.26
N GLY A 54 14.63 16.35 0.05
CA GLY A 54 15.34 15.31 -0.72
C GLY A 54 16.64 15.78 -1.39
N GLY A 55 16.91 17.09 -1.39
CA GLY A 55 18.14 17.69 -1.94
C GLY A 55 19.24 17.97 -0.92
N MET A 56 19.08 17.56 0.34
CA MET A 56 20.06 17.77 1.42
C MET A 56 21.01 16.56 1.61
N TYR A 57 21.21 15.76 0.56
CA TYR A 57 22.26 14.74 0.48
C TYR A 57 23.06 14.93 -0.81
#